data_AF-I0X004-F1
#
_entry.id   AF-I0X004-F1
#
_cell.length_a   1.000
_cell.length_b   1.000
_cell.length_c   1.000
_cell.angle_alpha   90.00
_cell.angle_beta   90.00
_cell.angle_gamma   90.00
#
_symmetry.space_group_name_H-M   'P 1'
#
loop_
_entity.id
_entity.type
_entity.pdbx_description
1 polymer ?
#
loop_
_entity_poly.entity_id
_entity_poly.type
_entity_poly.pdbx_seq_one_letter_code
_entity_poly.pdbx_strand_id
1 'polypeptide(L)' 'MSRPPASLRCTSRRGSEAWIDRDVVIAGPAGKYPDITAEDYLYQRVDANFAEEK' A
#
# COMPACT_ATOMS: atom_id res chain seq x y z
N MET A 1 -7.04 26.88 37.08
CA MET A 1 -6.95 25.54 36.46
C MET A 1 -8.15 25.35 35.55
N SER A 2 -8.05 25.72 34.26
CA SER A 2 -9.13 25.56 33.29
C SER A 2 -8.86 24.30 32.46
N ARG A 3 -9.74 23.30 32.55
CA ARG A 3 -9.63 22.04 31.80
C ARG A 3 -10.16 22.24 30.37
N PRO A 4 -9.45 21.78 29.32
CA PRO A 4 -10.04 21.69 27.99
C PRO A 4 -11.03 20.50 27.93
N PRO A 5 -12.12 20.60 27.15
CA PRO A 5 -13.15 19.57 27.09
C PRO A 5 -12.67 18.33 26.32
N ALA A 6 -13.11 17.17 26.81
CA ALA A 6 -12.94 15.89 26.17
C ALA A 6 -13.65 15.88 24.81
N SER A 7 -12.87 15.77 23.74
CA SER A 7 -13.05 14.81 22.65
C SER A 7 -12.26 15.31 21.45
N LEU A 8 -11.02 14.84 21.35
CA LEU A 8 -10.45 14.61 20.02
C LEU A 8 -11.37 13.58 19.34
N ARG A 9 -12.46 14.05 18.72
CA ARG A 9 -13.12 13.28 17.68
C ARG A 9 -12.12 13.27 16.54
N CYS A 10 -11.44 12.13 16.41
CA CYS A 10 -10.69 11.78 15.20
C CYS A 10 -11.64 11.98 14.03
N THR A 11 -11.54 13.14 13.39
CA THR A 11 -12.41 13.55 12.29
C THR A 11 -11.89 12.92 11.02
N SER A 12 -12.84 12.47 10.21
CA SER A 12 -12.72 12.00 8.84
C SER A 12 -12.08 10.61 8.64
N ARG A 13 -12.92 9.68 8.17
CA ARG A 13 -12.49 8.54 7.35
C ARG A 13 -11.74 9.12 6.16
N ARG A 14 -10.41 9.16 6.21
CA ARG A 14 -9.60 9.54 5.05
C ARG A 14 -9.71 8.41 4.03
N GLY A 15 -10.56 8.61 3.03
CA GLY A 15 -10.55 7.78 1.84
C GLY A 15 -9.29 8.10 1.04
N SER A 16 -8.53 7.07 0.70
CA SER A 16 -7.42 7.15 -0.24
C SER A 16 -7.56 5.96 -1.18
N GLU A 17 -7.93 6.24 -2.41
CA GLU A 17 -8.00 5.26 -3.48
C GLU A 17 -6.67 5.27 -4.23
N ALA A 18 -6.16 4.08 -4.54
CA ALA A 18 -4.94 3.90 -5.33
C ALA A 18 -5.26 2.95 -6.49
N TRP A 19 -4.93 3.36 -7.70
CA TRP A 19 -5.02 2.56 -8.91
C TRP A 19 -3.62 2.39 -9.51
N ILE A 20 -3.38 1.24 -10.12
CA ILE A 20 -2.12 0.90 -10.80
C ILE A 20 -2.47 0.22 -12.12
N ASP A 21 -1.81 0.62 -13.20
CA ASP A 21 -1.88 -0.07 -14.49
C ASP A 21 -1.12 -1.40 -14.42
N ARG A 22 -1.78 -2.49 -14.81
CA ARG A 22 -1.26 -3.86 -14.65
C ARG A 22 -0.07 -4.16 -15.56
N ASP A 23 -0.06 -3.57 -16.74
CA ASP A 23 0.92 -3.81 -17.80
C ASP A 23 2.21 -2.98 -17.65
N VAL A 24 2.31 -2.12 -16.64
CA VAL A 24 3.50 -1.28 -16.44
C VAL A 24 4.67 -2.14 -15.99
N VAL A 25 5.81 -1.97 -16.65
CA VAL A 25 7.09 -2.57 -16.26
C VAL A 25 7.79 -1.67 -15.25
N ILE A 26 8.07 -2.22 -14.07
CA ILE A 26 8.84 -1.58 -13.01
C ILE A 26 10.31 -1.95 -13.20
N ALA A 27 11.10 -1.01 -13.69
CA ALA A 27 12.54 -1.19 -13.89
C ALA A 27 13.32 -1.06 -12.57
N GLY A 28 14.28 -1.94 -12.35
CA GLY A 28 15.16 -1.87 -11.18
C GLY A 28 16.12 -0.68 -11.25
N PRO A 29 16.37 0.05 -10.14
CA PRO A 29 17.35 1.13 -10.13
C PRO A 29 18.73 0.59 -10.52
N ALA A 30 19.32 1.15 -11.58
CA ALA A 30 20.60 0.72 -12.15
C ALA A 30 20.68 -0.79 -12.48
N GLY A 31 19.54 -1.43 -12.79
CA GLY A 31 19.50 -2.86 -13.09
C GLY A 31 19.79 -3.77 -11.89
N LYS A 32 19.73 -3.24 -10.66
CA LYS A 32 19.95 -4.02 -9.43
C LYS A 32 18.94 -5.15 -9.25
N TYR A 33 17.73 -4.94 -9.75
CA TYR A 33 16.64 -5.92 -9.75
C TYR A 33 16.19 -6.15 -11.19
N PRO A 34 15.83 -7.39 -11.55
CA PRO A 34 15.23 -7.66 -12.85
C PRO A 34 13.94 -6.85 -12.99
N ASP A 35 13.66 -6.45 -14.22
CA ASP A 35 12.40 -5.79 -14.55
C ASP A 35 11.23 -6.73 -14.23
N ILE A 36 10.19 -6.17 -13.60
CA ILE A 36 9.00 -6.92 -13.18
C ILE A 36 7.75 -6.14 -13.57
N THR A 37 6.68 -6.83 -13.97
CA THR A 37 5.40 -6.15 -14.21
C THR A 37 4.76 -5.73 -12.88
N ALA A 38 3.98 -4.66 -12.89
CA ALA A 38 3.23 -4.22 -11.72
C ALA A 38 2.25 -5.31 -11.24
N GLU A 39 1.68 -6.06 -12.18
CA GLU A 39 0.86 -7.23 -11.91
C GLU A 39 1.60 -8.30 -11.10
N ASP A 40 2.73 -8.77 -11.61
CA ASP A 40 3.54 -9.82 -10.97
C ASP A 40 4.01 -9.38 -9.58
N TYR A 41 4.43 -8.12 -9.46
CA TYR A 41 4.85 -7.55 -8.18
C TYR A 41 3.72 -7.57 -7.14
N LEU A 42 2.49 -7.20 -7.53
CA LEU A 42 1.35 -7.20 -6.62
C LEU A 42 0.99 -8.61 -6.16
N TYR A 43 1.00 -9.59 -7.05
CA TYR A 43 0.72 -10.98 -6.68
C TYR A 43 1.72 -11.51 -5.65
N GLN A 44 3.02 -11.26 -5.85
CA GLN A 44 4.06 -11.66 -4.89
C GLN A 44 3.81 -11.03 -3.50
N ARG A 45 3.38 -9.77 -3.45
CA ARG A 45 3.14 -9.05 -2.18
C ARG A 45 1.85 -9.48 -1.50
N VAL A 46 0.80 -9.79 -2.26
CA VAL A 46 -0.44 -10.33 -1.71
C VAL A 46 -0.19 -11.71 -1.11
N ASP A 47 0.44 -12.61 -1.87
CA ASP A 47 0.76 -13.96 -1.39
C ASP A 47 1.64 -13.90 -0.13
N ALA A 48 2.74 -13.15 -0.16
CA ALA A 48 3.64 -13.04 0.99
C ALA A 48 3.00 -12.46 2.27
N ASN A 49 1.95 -11.64 2.14
CA ASN A 49 1.28 -11.02 3.29
C ASN A 49 0.06 -11.80 3.79
N PHE A 50 -0.60 -12.56 2.91
CA PHE A 50 -1.90 -13.18 3.18
C PHE A 50 -1.91 -14.71 3.03
N ALA A 51 -0.81 -15.36 2.66
CA ALA A 51 -0.74 -16.82 2.50
C ALA A 51 -0.90 -17.61 3.82
N GLU A 52 -0.75 -16.97 4.97
CA GLU A 52 -0.85 -17.60 6.31
C GLU A 52 -2.30 -17.77 6.81
N GLU A 53 -3.33 -17.36 6.05
CA GLU A 53 -4.74 -17.43 6.48
C GLU A 53 -5.46 -18.73 6.06
N LYS A 54 -4.76 -19.86 6.03
CA LYS A 54 -5.33 -21.14 5.60
C LYS A 54 -5.34 -22.23 6.66
#